data_AF-A0A9P4WE08-F1
#
_entry.id   AF-A0A9P4WE08-F1
#
_cell.length_a   1.000
_cell.length_b   1.000
_cell.length_c   1.000
_cell.angle_alpha   90.00
_cell.angle_beta   90.00
_cell.angle_gamma   90.00
#
_symmetry.space_group_name_H-M   'P 1'
#
loop_
_entity.id
_entity.type
_entity.pdbx_description
1 polymer ?
#
loop_
_entity_poly.entity_id
_entity_poly.type
_entity_poly.pdbx_seq_one_letter_code
_entity_poly.pdbx_strand_id
1 'polypeptide(L)'
;MWRHERSHRYELAGDITGFAPRFSQQIVTFRPNTTFVPENASDFWNPNVQQAWLDIVPEGLGYVEVKDAKQRDNLPHPIHDYVNNTVFTTSMTHQLHCLHTILNAYNTMSVTLDNPALKYNPIQQPWHVNHCFEYIRQAIMCAGDVALEGAATTFPIGLDGEDQGGSDGWDAKHVCKDYSQIIAYLEEKTINHVKWIS
;
A
#
# COMPACT_ATOMS: atom_id res chain seq x y z
N MET A 1 -1.15 18.21 -41.76
CA MET A 1 -0.45 18.86 -40.64
C MET A 1 -1.41 18.98 -39.48
N TRP A 2 -1.46 17.99 -38.59
CA TRP A 2 -1.99 18.09 -37.22
C TRP A 2 -1.30 16.98 -36.40
N ARG A 3 -0.11 17.29 -35.87
CA ARG A 3 0.49 16.51 -34.81
C ARG A 3 -0.35 16.80 -33.57
N HIS A 4 -1.13 15.83 -33.10
CA HIS A 4 -1.53 15.83 -31.70
C HIS A 4 -0.26 15.53 -30.89
N GLU A 5 0.44 16.59 -30.49
CA GLU A 5 1.28 16.53 -29.30
C GLU A 5 0.36 16.09 -28.17
N ARG A 6 0.43 14.80 -27.80
CA ARG A 6 -0.13 14.33 -26.54
C ARG A 6 0.63 15.10 -25.47
N SER A 7 0.02 16.16 -24.92
CA SER A 7 0.44 16.72 -23.65
C SER A 7 0.60 15.53 -22.70
N HIS A 8 1.84 15.18 -22.35
CA HIS A 8 2.17 14.06 -21.48
C HIS A 8 1.69 14.42 -20.06
N ARG A 9 0.38 14.39 -19.83
CA ARG A 9 -0.16 14.42 -18.48
C ARG A 9 0.09 13.04 -17.89
N TYR A 10 0.79 13.01 -16.77
CA TYR A 10 0.96 11.83 -15.95
C TYR A 10 -0.40 11.22 -15.62
N GLU A 11 -0.46 9.89 -15.55
CA GLU A 11 -1.63 9.15 -15.10
C GLU A 11 -1.57 9.01 -13.58
N LEU A 12 -2.60 9.45 -12.87
CA LEU A 12 -2.67 9.34 -11.40
C LEU A 12 -2.44 7.89 -10.98
N ALA A 13 -1.53 7.66 -10.02
CA ALA A 13 -1.14 6.32 -9.54
C ALA A 13 -0.57 5.41 -10.66
N GLY A 14 -0.14 6.00 -11.79
CA GLY A 14 0.51 5.30 -12.87
C GLY A 14 2.03 5.24 -12.71
N ASP A 15 2.65 4.41 -13.53
CA ASP A 15 4.10 4.25 -13.60
C ASP A 15 4.73 5.24 -14.60
N ILE A 16 5.74 6.00 -14.15
CA ILE A 16 6.46 6.96 -15.00
C ILE A 16 7.67 6.36 -15.72
N THR A 17 8.05 5.12 -15.39
CA THR A 17 9.17 4.40 -16.04
C THR A 17 8.75 3.78 -17.37
N GLY A 18 7.44 3.76 -17.64
CA GLY A 18 6.82 3.19 -18.84
C GLY A 18 6.79 1.67 -18.85
N PHE A 19 7.07 1.02 -17.72
CA PHE A 19 6.97 -0.43 -17.54
C PHE A 19 5.51 -0.86 -17.51
N ALA A 20 4.70 -0.25 -16.64
CA ALA A 20 3.29 -0.60 -16.53
C ALA A 20 2.51 0.04 -17.70
N PRO A 21 1.58 -0.71 -18.33
CA PRO A 21 0.67 -0.13 -19.30
C PRO A 21 -0.33 0.80 -18.62
N ARG A 22 -1.14 1.50 -19.41
CA ARG A 22 -2.32 2.18 -18.89
C ARG A 22 -3.43 1.19 -18.63
N PHE A 23 -4.14 1.35 -17.53
CA PHE A 23 -5.29 0.53 -17.17
C PHE A 23 -6.60 1.30 -17.38
N SER A 24 -7.66 0.61 -17.74
CA SER A 24 -9.00 1.22 -17.78
C SER A 24 -9.49 1.52 -16.37
N GLN A 25 -10.28 2.58 -16.21
CA GLN A 25 -10.87 2.98 -14.93
C GLN A 25 -12.28 2.44 -14.77
N GLN A 26 -12.69 2.21 -13.53
CA GLN A 26 -14.05 1.80 -13.17
C GLN A 26 -14.55 2.58 -11.95
N ILE A 27 -15.87 2.78 -11.87
CA ILE A 27 -16.51 3.40 -10.70
C ILE A 27 -16.88 2.29 -9.72
N VAL A 28 -16.37 2.39 -8.50
CA VAL A 28 -16.66 1.46 -7.41
C VAL A 28 -17.26 2.20 -6.22
N THR A 29 -18.18 1.56 -5.51
CA THR A 29 -18.69 2.04 -4.22
C THR A 29 -18.12 1.16 -3.12
N PHE A 30 -17.46 1.77 -2.14
CA PHE A 30 -16.92 1.02 -1.03
C PHE A 30 -18.04 0.45 -0.16
N ARG A 31 -17.90 -0.85 0.15
CA ARG A 31 -18.83 -1.59 0.99
C ARG A 31 -18.04 -2.34 2.04
N PRO A 32 -18.41 -2.30 3.33
CA PRO A 32 -17.70 -3.06 4.34
C PRO A 32 -17.65 -4.55 3.99
N ASN A 33 -16.46 -5.14 4.07
CA ASN A 33 -16.27 -6.58 4.01
C ASN A 33 -15.52 -7.05 5.25
N THR A 34 -16.28 -7.56 6.23
CA THR A 34 -15.74 -7.96 7.54
C THR A 34 -14.87 -9.21 7.46
N THR A 35 -14.84 -9.93 6.34
CA THR A 35 -13.96 -11.09 6.15
C THR A 35 -12.49 -10.71 6.27
N PHE A 36 -12.08 -9.52 5.78
CA PHE A 36 -10.68 -9.09 5.81
C PHE A 36 -10.22 -8.61 7.20
N VAL A 37 -11.16 -8.18 8.03
CA VAL A 37 -10.95 -7.52 9.33
C VAL A 37 -11.98 -8.01 10.36
N PRO A 38 -11.92 -9.28 10.77
CA PRO A 38 -12.91 -9.86 11.67
C PRO A 38 -12.96 -9.10 13.01
N GLU A 39 -14.15 -8.97 13.60
CA GLU A 39 -14.33 -8.27 14.88
C GLU A 39 -13.61 -8.97 16.04
N ASN A 40 -13.60 -10.31 16.03
CA ASN A 40 -12.78 -11.08 16.96
C ASN A 40 -11.35 -11.17 16.43
N ALA A 41 -10.40 -10.66 17.20
CA ALA A 41 -9.00 -10.61 16.79
C ALA A 41 -8.40 -12.00 16.53
N SER A 42 -8.84 -13.03 17.25
CA SER A 42 -8.34 -14.41 17.06
C SER A 42 -8.74 -15.00 15.70
N ASP A 43 -9.85 -14.51 15.12
CA ASP A 43 -10.33 -14.98 13.82
C ASP A 43 -9.47 -14.48 12.65
N PHE A 44 -8.59 -13.50 12.88
CA PHE A 44 -7.68 -12.99 11.84
C PHE A 44 -6.84 -14.12 11.22
N TRP A 45 -6.41 -15.10 12.01
CA TRP A 45 -5.61 -16.23 11.55
C TRP A 45 -6.45 -17.41 11.03
N ASN A 46 -7.78 -17.28 10.94
CA ASN A 46 -8.61 -18.31 10.35
C ASN A 46 -8.25 -18.50 8.86
N PRO A 47 -8.24 -19.75 8.35
CA PRO A 47 -7.86 -20.02 6.96
C PRO A 47 -8.64 -19.22 5.92
N ASN A 48 -9.93 -18.99 6.15
CA ASN A 48 -10.77 -18.22 5.23
C ASN A 48 -10.36 -16.74 5.15
N VAL A 49 -9.94 -16.15 6.28
CA VAL A 49 -9.48 -14.76 6.33
C VAL A 49 -8.13 -14.63 5.63
N GLN A 50 -7.21 -15.55 5.93
CA GLN A 50 -5.90 -15.60 5.28
C GLN A 50 -6.03 -15.82 3.77
N GLN A 51 -6.93 -16.70 3.34
CA GLN A 51 -7.21 -16.91 1.92
C GLN A 51 -7.78 -15.65 1.25
N ALA A 52 -8.72 -14.93 1.90
CA ALA A 52 -9.26 -13.70 1.35
C ALA A 52 -8.16 -12.65 1.10
N TRP A 53 -7.16 -12.54 1.97
CA TRP A 53 -5.99 -11.68 1.77
C TRP A 53 -5.09 -12.15 0.62
N LEU A 54 -4.91 -13.46 0.44
CA LEU A 54 -4.18 -14.01 -0.70
C LEU A 54 -4.90 -13.76 -2.03
N ASP A 55 -6.23 -13.80 -2.04
CA ASP A 55 -7.04 -13.64 -3.26
C ASP A 55 -6.98 -12.22 -3.86
N ILE A 56 -6.52 -11.22 -3.10
CA ILE A 56 -6.43 -9.82 -3.56
C ILE A 56 -5.00 -9.40 -3.97
N VAL A 57 -4.02 -10.29 -3.86
CA VAL A 57 -2.66 -10.04 -4.34
C VAL A 57 -2.36 -10.94 -5.54
N PRO A 58 -1.59 -10.46 -6.53
CA PRO A 58 -1.21 -11.27 -7.68
C PRO A 58 -0.16 -12.32 -7.29
N GLU A 59 0.03 -13.32 -8.15
CA GLU A 59 1.14 -14.26 -8.06
C GLU A 59 2.49 -13.52 -7.92
N GLY A 60 3.36 -14.05 -7.06
CA GLY A 60 4.64 -13.40 -6.77
C GLY A 60 4.54 -12.07 -6.02
N LEU A 61 3.38 -11.73 -5.43
CA LEU A 61 3.13 -10.50 -4.68
C LEU A 61 3.40 -9.21 -5.47
N GLY A 62 3.40 -9.29 -6.81
CA GLY A 62 3.68 -8.14 -7.67
C GLY A 62 5.16 -7.82 -7.82
N TYR A 63 6.06 -8.75 -7.46
CA TYR A 63 7.45 -8.66 -7.87
C TYR A 63 7.54 -8.92 -9.38
N VAL A 64 8.18 -8.00 -10.09
CA VAL A 64 8.21 -7.96 -11.55
C VAL A 64 9.64 -7.85 -12.07
N GLU A 65 9.92 -8.58 -13.14
CA GLU A 65 11.17 -8.46 -13.89
C GLU A 65 11.07 -7.37 -14.97
N VAL A 66 12.07 -6.48 -15.01
CA VAL A 66 12.23 -5.46 -16.04
C VAL A 66 13.42 -5.81 -16.94
N LYS A 67 13.16 -6.47 -18.07
CA LYS A 67 14.20 -7.00 -18.98
C LYS A 67 15.08 -5.92 -19.64
N ASP A 68 14.51 -4.75 -19.95
CA ASP A 68 15.18 -3.66 -20.64
C ASP A 68 15.45 -2.46 -19.71
N ALA A 69 15.83 -2.71 -18.46
CA ALA A 69 15.98 -1.67 -17.43
C ALA A 69 16.88 -0.48 -17.86
N LYS A 70 17.95 -0.75 -18.61
CA LYS A 70 18.87 0.30 -19.12
C LYS A 70 18.23 1.28 -20.10
N GLN A 71 17.07 0.97 -20.66
CA GLN A 71 16.35 1.82 -21.61
C GLN A 71 15.26 2.67 -20.92
N ARG A 72 15.14 2.58 -19.60
CA ARG A 72 14.08 3.24 -18.82
C ARG A 72 14.69 4.24 -17.86
N ASP A 73 14.10 5.43 -17.83
CA ASP A 73 14.43 6.46 -16.86
C ASP A 73 13.58 6.30 -15.59
N ASN A 74 14.03 6.90 -14.48
CA ASN A 74 13.32 6.95 -13.19
C ASN A 74 13.05 5.61 -12.50
N LEU A 75 13.75 4.54 -12.91
CA LEU A 75 13.73 3.29 -12.15
C LEU A 75 14.36 3.52 -10.76
N PRO A 76 13.80 2.93 -9.70
CA PRO A 76 14.46 2.89 -8.40
C PRO A 76 15.66 1.92 -8.42
N HIS A 77 16.33 1.73 -7.29
CA HIS A 77 17.38 0.74 -7.15
C HIS A 77 16.78 -0.67 -7.21
N PRO A 78 17.26 -1.56 -8.10
CA PRO A 78 16.71 -2.91 -8.20
C PRO A 78 16.84 -3.70 -6.91
N ILE A 79 15.89 -4.60 -6.66
CA ILE A 79 15.93 -5.56 -5.56
C ILE A 79 17.07 -6.55 -5.81
N HIS A 80 18.02 -6.62 -4.88
CA HIS A 80 19.29 -7.32 -5.06
C HIS A 80 19.21 -8.83 -4.80
N ASP A 81 18.13 -9.31 -4.16
CA ASP A 81 17.87 -10.74 -3.90
C ASP A 81 17.78 -11.58 -5.19
N TYR A 82 17.54 -10.95 -6.34
CA TYR A 82 17.39 -11.58 -7.64
C TYR A 82 18.64 -11.40 -8.51
N VAL A 83 19.69 -12.17 -8.24
CA VAL A 83 21.04 -12.00 -8.84
C VAL A 83 21.06 -11.93 -10.38
N ASN A 84 20.18 -12.66 -11.07
CA ASN A 84 20.17 -12.76 -12.54
C ASN A 84 19.12 -11.88 -13.23
N ASN A 85 18.31 -11.16 -12.47
CA ASN A 85 17.14 -10.45 -13.00
C ASN A 85 17.05 -9.05 -12.40
N THR A 86 16.68 -8.05 -13.19
CA THR A 86 16.38 -6.72 -12.63
C THR A 86 14.95 -6.73 -12.12
N VAL A 87 14.78 -6.85 -10.81
CA VAL A 87 13.48 -7.03 -10.16
C VAL A 87 13.10 -5.82 -9.32
N PHE A 88 11.80 -5.52 -9.34
CA PHE A 88 11.15 -4.49 -8.54
C PHE A 88 9.87 -5.05 -7.95
N THR A 89 9.33 -4.42 -6.92
CA THR A 89 7.94 -4.65 -6.48
C THR A 89 7.04 -3.51 -6.99
N THR A 90 5.73 -3.63 -6.78
CA THR A 90 4.75 -2.60 -7.15
C THR A 90 4.10 -1.98 -5.92
N SER A 91 3.82 -0.69 -5.97
CA SER A 91 3.36 0.04 -4.79
C SER A 91 2.05 -0.49 -4.21
N MET A 92 1.04 -0.80 -5.04
CA MET A 92 -0.24 -1.32 -4.56
C MET A 92 -0.08 -2.62 -3.74
N THR A 93 0.73 -3.56 -4.22
CA THR A 93 0.92 -4.84 -3.51
C THR A 93 1.77 -4.66 -2.25
N HIS A 94 2.77 -3.77 -2.27
CA HIS A 94 3.54 -3.44 -1.08
C HIS A 94 2.70 -2.72 -0.03
N GLN A 95 1.83 -1.78 -0.42
CA GLN A 95 0.86 -1.13 0.47
C GLN A 95 -0.09 -2.15 1.13
N LEU A 96 -0.61 -3.12 0.36
CA LEU A 96 -1.43 -4.21 0.91
C LEU A 96 -0.64 -5.09 1.89
N HIS A 97 0.61 -5.45 1.55
CA HIS A 97 1.49 -6.20 2.44
C HIS A 97 1.71 -5.47 3.77
N CYS A 98 2.05 -4.18 3.72
CA CYS A 98 2.23 -3.34 4.90
C CYS A 98 0.94 -3.26 5.73
N LEU A 99 -0.21 -3.06 5.09
CA LEU A 99 -1.50 -3.02 5.78
C LEU A 99 -1.81 -4.33 6.51
N HIS A 100 -1.57 -5.47 5.85
CA HIS A 100 -1.72 -6.80 6.46
C HIS A 100 -0.76 -7.01 7.63
N THR A 101 0.50 -6.59 7.51
CA THR A 101 1.51 -6.67 8.59
C THR A 101 1.10 -5.85 9.82
N ILE A 102 0.60 -4.63 9.63
CA ILE A 102 0.09 -3.80 10.72
C ILE A 102 -1.14 -4.46 11.36
N LEU A 103 -2.06 -5.00 10.55
CA LEU A 103 -3.26 -5.69 11.05
C LEU A 103 -2.90 -6.94 11.85
N ASN A 104 -1.89 -7.72 11.43
CA ASN A 104 -1.37 -8.85 12.19
C ASN A 104 -0.80 -8.43 13.55
N ALA A 105 -0.02 -7.35 13.59
CA ALA A 105 0.51 -6.80 14.84
C ALA A 105 -0.62 -6.33 15.77
N TYR A 106 -1.60 -5.61 15.23
CA TYR A 106 -2.78 -5.15 15.97
C TYR A 106 -3.59 -6.32 16.57
N ASN A 107 -3.86 -7.37 15.79
CA ASN A 107 -4.59 -8.54 16.29
C ASN A 107 -3.77 -9.31 17.33
N THR A 108 -2.46 -9.43 17.14
CA THR A 108 -1.55 -10.05 18.13
C THR A 108 -1.63 -9.31 19.46
N MET A 109 -1.56 -7.98 19.43
CA MET A 109 -1.71 -7.14 20.62
C MET A 109 -3.10 -7.29 21.24
N SER A 110 -4.16 -7.30 20.42
CA SER A 110 -5.54 -7.45 20.88
C SER A 110 -5.76 -8.74 21.65
N VAL A 111 -5.29 -9.88 21.13
CA VAL A 111 -5.38 -11.16 21.82
C VAL A 111 -4.52 -11.19 23.08
N THR A 112 -3.30 -10.63 23.03
CA THR A 112 -2.38 -10.60 24.18
C THR A 112 -2.93 -9.77 25.34
N LEU A 113 -3.66 -8.70 25.03
CA LEU A 113 -4.23 -7.75 25.99
C LEU A 113 -5.68 -8.09 26.38
N ASP A 114 -6.29 -9.09 25.75
CA ASP A 114 -7.61 -9.62 26.13
C ASP A 114 -7.49 -10.53 27.37
N ASN A 115 -7.16 -9.89 28.49
CA ASN A 115 -6.98 -10.55 29.78
C ASN A 115 -8.00 -9.99 30.79
N PRO A 116 -8.93 -10.81 31.30
CA PRO A 116 -9.92 -10.40 32.30
C PRO A 116 -9.33 -9.83 33.60
N ALA A 117 -8.06 -10.10 33.89
CA ALA A 117 -7.34 -9.54 35.04
C ALA A 117 -6.89 -8.08 34.81
N LEU A 118 -6.84 -7.60 33.57
CA LEU A 118 -6.59 -6.20 33.26
C LEU A 118 -7.88 -5.41 33.52
N LYS A 119 -7.80 -4.41 34.40
CA LYS A 119 -8.94 -3.53 34.73
C LYS A 119 -9.41 -2.64 33.58
N TYR A 120 -8.64 -2.59 32.50
CA TYR A 120 -8.86 -1.72 31.34
C TYR A 120 -8.28 -2.39 30.09
N ASN A 121 -9.05 -2.40 29.00
CA ASN A 121 -8.55 -2.77 27.68
C ASN A 121 -7.90 -1.52 27.05
N PRO A 122 -6.58 -1.53 26.78
CA PRO A 122 -5.88 -0.40 26.17
C PRO A 122 -6.33 -0.12 24.73
N ILE A 123 -6.94 -1.09 24.05
CA ILE A 123 -7.47 -0.94 22.70
C ILE A 123 -8.89 -0.40 22.79
N GLN A 124 -9.03 0.89 22.53
CA GLN A 124 -10.32 1.58 22.49
C GLN A 124 -10.93 1.44 21.09
N GLN A 125 -12.24 1.19 21.04
CA GLN A 125 -13.03 1.11 19.79
C GLN A 125 -12.44 0.18 18.72
N PRO A 126 -12.24 -1.13 19.00
CA PRO A 126 -11.65 -2.07 18.04
C PRO A 126 -12.43 -2.15 16.71
N TRP A 127 -13.76 -1.96 16.75
CA TRP A 127 -14.59 -1.88 15.55
C TRP A 127 -14.21 -0.70 14.63
N HIS A 128 -13.78 0.43 15.19
CA HIS A 128 -13.38 1.62 14.43
C HIS A 128 -12.01 1.39 13.79
N VAL A 129 -11.10 0.74 14.52
CA VAL A 129 -9.80 0.32 13.98
C VAL A 129 -9.99 -0.64 12.80
N ASN A 130 -10.83 -1.68 12.95
CA ASN A 130 -11.14 -2.60 11.86
C ASN A 130 -11.79 -1.90 10.67
N HIS A 131 -12.71 -0.97 10.91
CA HIS A 131 -13.30 -0.13 9.87
C HIS A 131 -12.24 0.67 9.10
N CYS A 132 -11.29 1.30 9.79
CA CYS A 132 -10.19 2.04 9.17
C CYS A 132 -9.32 1.14 8.29
N PHE A 133 -8.96 -0.06 8.76
CA PHE A 133 -8.18 -1.02 7.97
C PHE A 133 -8.92 -1.43 6.68
N GLU A 134 -10.21 -1.74 6.77
CA GLU A 134 -11.01 -2.12 5.60
C GLU A 134 -11.19 -0.97 4.61
N TYR A 135 -11.40 0.25 5.12
CA TYR A 135 -11.49 1.45 4.31
C TYR A 135 -10.17 1.71 3.55
N ILE A 136 -9.03 1.62 4.24
CA ILE A 136 -7.71 1.82 3.64
C ILE A 136 -7.41 0.71 2.62
N ARG A 137 -7.73 -0.55 2.91
CA ARG A 137 -7.57 -1.67 1.96
C ARG A 137 -8.30 -1.39 0.65
N GLN A 138 -9.55 -0.94 0.73
CA GLN A 138 -10.33 -0.58 -0.45
C GLN A 138 -9.77 0.65 -1.17
N ALA A 139 -9.26 1.64 -0.43
CA ALA A 139 -8.61 2.81 -1.01
C ALA A 139 -7.33 2.45 -1.79
N ILE A 140 -6.48 1.55 -1.26
CA ILE A 140 -5.28 1.04 -1.92
C ILE A 140 -5.65 0.35 -3.24
N MET A 141 -6.62 -0.57 -3.20
CA MET A 141 -7.08 -1.29 -4.39
C MET A 141 -7.73 -0.37 -5.43
N CYS A 142 -8.47 0.64 -4.98
CA CYS A 142 -9.13 1.60 -5.85
C CYS A 142 -8.13 2.56 -6.53
N ALA A 143 -7.07 2.95 -5.81
CA ALA A 143 -6.00 3.77 -6.37
C ALA A 143 -5.17 2.96 -7.36
N GLY A 144 -4.85 1.70 -7.01
CA GLY A 144 -4.14 0.79 -7.89
C GLY A 144 -2.76 1.30 -8.30
N ASP A 145 -2.00 1.87 -7.36
CA ASP A 145 -0.70 2.47 -7.65
C ASP A 145 0.30 1.44 -8.20
N VAL A 146 0.67 1.60 -9.46
CA VAL A 146 1.59 0.69 -10.18
C VAL A 146 3.01 1.23 -10.28
N ALA A 147 3.37 2.26 -9.51
CA ALA A 147 4.76 2.69 -9.39
C ALA A 147 5.66 1.51 -9.01
N LEU A 148 6.82 1.43 -9.67
CA LEU A 148 7.86 0.45 -9.33
C LEU A 148 8.60 0.92 -8.07
N GLU A 149 8.78 -0.01 -7.13
CA GLU A 149 9.51 0.19 -5.90
C GLU A 149 10.74 -0.73 -5.84
N GLY A 150 11.84 -0.18 -5.33
CA GLY A 150 13.16 -0.79 -5.35
C GLY A 150 13.56 -1.50 -4.07
N ALA A 151 14.85 -1.81 -3.96
CA ALA A 151 15.46 -2.29 -2.72
C ALA A 151 15.28 -1.26 -1.60
N ALA A 152 15.19 -1.74 -0.37
CA ALA A 152 15.22 -0.87 0.80
C ALA A 152 16.48 0.02 0.80
N THR A 153 16.32 1.27 1.19
CA THR A 153 17.38 2.28 1.28
C THR A 153 17.63 2.76 2.71
N THR A 154 16.72 2.42 3.64
CA THR A 154 16.71 2.93 5.01
C THR A 154 16.59 1.86 6.09
N PHE A 155 16.47 0.59 5.72
CA PHE A 155 16.40 -0.49 6.70
C PHE A 155 17.69 -0.60 7.50
N PRO A 156 17.62 -0.96 8.80
CA PRO A 156 18.82 -1.15 9.61
C PRO A 156 19.62 -2.33 9.07
N ILE A 157 20.95 -2.22 9.11
CA ILE A 157 21.83 -3.34 8.78
C ILE A 157 21.64 -4.46 9.80
N GLY A 158 21.64 -5.71 9.35
CA GLY A 158 21.55 -6.89 10.19
C GLY A 158 22.69 -7.00 11.20
N LEU A 159 22.52 -7.82 12.23
CA LEU A 159 23.54 -8.06 13.26
C LEU A 159 24.81 -8.72 12.69
N ASP A 160 24.69 -9.37 11.54
CA ASP A 160 25.74 -9.97 10.73
C ASP A 160 26.43 -8.97 9.78
N GLY A 161 25.95 -7.72 9.71
CA GLY A 161 26.47 -6.69 8.83
C GLY A 161 25.88 -6.71 7.42
N GLU A 162 24.91 -7.59 7.16
CA GLU A 162 24.27 -7.74 5.84
C GLU A 162 23.00 -6.89 5.72
N ASP A 163 22.64 -6.57 4.48
CA ASP A 163 21.35 -5.95 4.16
C ASP A 163 20.20 -6.91 4.49
N GLN A 164 19.09 -6.39 5.03
CA GLN A 164 17.94 -7.22 5.43
C GLN A 164 17.00 -7.56 4.26
N GLY A 165 17.31 -7.09 3.05
CA GLY A 165 16.52 -7.26 1.84
C GLY A 165 15.21 -6.47 1.86
N GLY A 166 14.36 -6.76 0.88
CA GLY A 166 13.02 -6.17 0.77
C GLY A 166 13.00 -4.77 0.14
N SER A 167 11.88 -4.08 0.33
CA SER A 167 11.59 -2.76 -0.23
C SER A 167 11.05 -1.84 0.87
N ASP A 168 11.46 -0.57 0.87
CA ASP A 168 10.90 0.46 1.74
C ASP A 168 10.12 1.55 0.98
N GLY A 169 10.03 1.43 -0.35
CA GLY A 169 9.26 2.31 -1.23
C GLY A 169 9.81 3.72 -1.43
N TRP A 170 10.91 4.12 -0.78
CA TRP A 170 11.29 5.54 -0.70
C TRP A 170 11.90 6.14 -1.96
N ASP A 171 12.63 5.35 -2.74
CA ASP A 171 13.27 5.83 -3.96
C ASP A 171 12.35 5.77 -5.20
N ALA A 172 11.17 5.15 -5.05
CA ALA A 172 10.11 5.12 -6.04
C ALA A 172 9.59 6.52 -6.40
N LYS A 173 8.88 6.61 -7.53
CA LYS A 173 8.28 7.85 -8.03
C LYS A 173 6.80 7.63 -8.29
N HIS A 174 5.96 8.33 -7.53
CA HIS A 174 4.51 8.25 -7.63
C HIS A 174 3.95 9.43 -8.42
N VAL A 175 2.87 9.19 -9.17
CA VAL A 175 2.07 10.27 -9.74
C VAL A 175 0.93 10.59 -8.79
N CYS A 176 1.05 11.71 -8.10
CA CYS A 176 0.04 12.17 -7.14
C CYS A 176 -0.78 13.35 -7.69
N LYS A 177 -1.96 13.57 -7.11
CA LYS A 177 -2.62 14.88 -7.17
C LYS A 177 -1.75 15.88 -6.40
N ASP A 178 -1.74 17.14 -6.84
CA ASP A 178 -1.10 18.20 -6.08
C ASP A 178 -1.85 18.39 -4.75
N TYR A 179 -1.21 17.94 -3.66
CA TYR A 179 -1.81 17.94 -2.34
C TYR A 179 -2.11 19.35 -1.83
N SER A 180 -1.31 20.35 -2.22
CA SER A 180 -1.55 21.74 -1.83
C SER A 180 -2.85 22.28 -2.43
N GLN A 181 -3.13 21.93 -3.69
CA GLN A 181 -4.38 22.29 -4.37
C GLN A 181 -5.58 21.57 -3.75
N ILE A 182 -5.41 20.30 -3.36
CA ILE A 182 -6.46 19.55 -2.64
C ILE A 182 -6.79 20.25 -1.33
N ILE A 183 -5.78 20.55 -0.49
CA ILE A 183 -5.98 21.20 0.80
C ILE A 183 -6.66 22.55 0.63
N ALA A 184 -6.17 23.40 -0.28
CA ALA A 184 -6.75 24.72 -0.53
C ALA A 184 -8.23 24.61 -0.94
N TYR A 185 -8.57 23.68 -1.83
CA TYR A 185 -9.95 23.46 -2.25
C TYR A 185 -10.85 22.95 -1.10
N LEU A 186 -10.37 22.00 -0.30
CA LEU A 186 -11.15 21.46 0.82
C LEU A 186 -11.35 22.48 1.95
N GLU A 187 -10.34 23.31 2.22
CA GLU A 187 -10.46 24.42 3.16
C GLU A 187 -11.45 25.48 2.66
N GLU A 188 -11.50 25.77 1.36
CA GLU A 188 -12.52 26.66 0.75
C GLU A 188 -13.94 26.12 0.92
N LYS A 189 -14.12 24.80 0.85
CA LYS A 189 -15.43 24.13 0.95
C LYS A 189 -15.76 23.62 2.35
N THR A 190 -14.93 23.89 3.35
CA THR A 190 -15.11 23.30 4.68
C THR A 190 -16.38 23.80 5.35
N ILE A 191 -17.03 22.92 6.11
CA ILE A 191 -18.14 23.28 7.01
C ILE A 191 -17.65 23.72 8.39
N ASN A 192 -16.37 23.49 8.70
CA ASN A 192 -15.75 23.78 10.00
C ASN A 192 -14.26 24.14 9.82
N HIS A 193 -13.82 25.23 10.43
CA HIS A 193 -12.44 25.73 10.34
C HIS A 193 -11.52 25.24 11.48
N VAL A 194 -11.97 24.28 12.30
CA VAL A 194 -11.11 23.62 13.29
C VAL A 194 -10.36 22.46 12.63
N LYS A 195 -9.07 22.28 12.96
CA LYS A 195 -8.25 21.15 12.50
C LYS A 195 -8.08 20.13 13.62
N TRP A 196 -8.32 18.86 13.33
CA TRP A 196 -8.06 17.74 14.25
C TRP A 196 -7.80 16.44 13.46
N ILE A 197 -7.07 15.52 14.08
CA ILE A 197 -6.98 14.10 13.67
C ILE A 197 -7.29 13.32 14.96
N SER A 198 -8.37 12.53 14.94
CA SER A 198 -8.93 11.82 16.10
C SER A 198 -8.37 10.42 16.25
#